data_AF-F2J654-F1
#
_entry.id   AF-F2J654-F1
#
_cell.length_a   1.000
_cell.length_b   1.000
_cell.length_c   1.000
_cell.angle_alpha   90.00
_cell.angle_beta   90.00
_cell.angle_gamma   90.00
#
_symmetry.space_group_name_H-M   'P 1'
#
loop_
_entity.id
_entity.type
_entity.pdbx_description
1 polymer ?
#
loop_
_entity_poly.entity_id
_entity_poly.type
_entity_poly.pdbx_seq_one_letter_code
_entity_poly.pdbx_strand_id
1 'polypeptide(L)'
;MSTITRLSPQGARDVVAHEGFVSRAYRDPVGVLTIGTGYTNRSKVFRGYWIATRGRQLKPGDTITREECLKILPKIVDEEYGAAVVRHIRPKFQHHYDGAASVCFNLGPGAATWKWAKALAAGDAAGSAALLRKTGTTAGGRRLPGLVKRRQAEALLVQRGIYATSGAIRVIPRDTVASTASDELLHYQAILARLGHYDGALDGLAGPRTTKAVRAFQSGHPHLKVDGLLGPATAAALERAAAARESGTATGVAGLVSGAGLAAALGGAPEWVLWIAGGSLALAAIGGMVFAWRYRDEIRHRMTGLLKQRATA
;
A
#
# COMPACT_ATOMS: atom_id res chain seq x y z
N MET A 1 14.98 -0.83 35.21
CA MET A 1 14.58 -1.06 33.81
C MET A 1 15.12 0.09 32.98
N SER A 2 15.76 -0.19 31.83
CA SER A 2 16.28 0.85 30.93
C SER A 2 15.14 1.71 30.39
N THR A 3 15.28 3.03 30.44
CA THR A 3 14.28 3.97 29.91
C THR A 3 14.30 3.92 28.38
N ILE A 4 13.16 3.61 27.78
CA ILE A 4 13.03 3.54 26.31
C ILE A 4 12.74 4.94 25.79
N THR A 5 13.73 5.51 25.10
CA THR A 5 13.69 6.91 24.61
C THR A 5 13.97 7.06 23.12
N ARG A 6 14.27 5.95 22.41
CA ARG A 6 14.76 5.98 21.04
C ARG A 6 13.96 5.06 20.13
N LEU A 7 13.77 5.49 18.90
CA LEU A 7 13.16 4.71 17.83
C LEU A 7 14.07 3.53 17.45
N SER A 8 13.49 2.33 17.35
CA SER A 8 14.25 1.17 16.88
C SER A 8 14.47 1.21 15.35
N PRO A 9 15.47 0.48 14.82
CA PRO A 9 15.63 0.33 13.37
C PRO A 9 14.39 -0.26 12.68
N GLN A 10 13.64 -1.13 13.38
CA GLN A 10 12.39 -1.70 12.86
C GLN A 10 11.27 -0.66 12.87
N GLY A 11 11.14 0.14 13.93
CA GLY A 11 10.21 1.27 14.00
C GLY A 11 10.48 2.30 12.90
N ALA A 12 11.74 2.62 12.64
CA ALA A 12 12.13 3.50 11.54
C ALA A 12 11.69 2.97 10.17
N ARG A 13 11.82 1.66 9.92
CA ARG A 13 11.31 1.04 8.69
C ARG A 13 9.79 1.16 8.58
N ASP A 14 9.06 0.94 9.68
CA ASP A 14 7.60 1.06 9.73
C ASP A 14 7.11 2.48 9.42
N VAL A 15 7.76 3.49 10.00
CA VAL A 15 7.45 4.90 9.71
C VAL A 15 7.65 5.17 8.21
N VAL A 16 8.80 4.79 7.63
CA VAL A 16 9.04 4.97 6.19
C VAL A 16 8.00 4.22 5.33
N ALA A 17 7.54 3.05 5.75
CA ALA A 17 6.53 2.30 5.02
C ALA A 17 5.16 2.99 5.01
N HIS A 18 4.83 3.77 6.05
CA HIS A 18 3.60 4.54 6.12
C HIS A 18 3.67 5.87 5.38
N GLU A 19 4.80 6.58 5.48
CA GLU A 19 5.00 7.89 4.85
C GLU A 19 5.35 7.79 3.35
N GLY A 20 5.88 6.64 2.93
CA GLY A 20 6.47 6.49 1.61
C GLY A 20 7.87 7.09 1.53
N PHE A 21 8.51 6.90 0.37
CA PHE A 21 9.85 7.39 0.12
C PHE A 21 9.94 7.98 -1.28
N VAL A 22 10.35 9.24 -1.37
CA VAL A 22 10.59 9.94 -2.64
C VAL A 22 12.07 10.33 -2.70
N SER A 23 12.80 9.76 -3.66
CA SER A 23 14.25 9.94 -3.78
C SER A 23 14.66 11.33 -4.26
N ARG A 24 13.77 12.07 -4.92
CA ARG A 24 14.04 13.42 -5.46
C ARG A 24 13.17 14.46 -4.78
N ALA A 25 13.74 15.64 -4.50
CA ALA A 25 13.01 16.75 -3.90
C ALA A 25 11.84 17.19 -4.79
N TYR A 26 10.66 17.31 -4.20
CA TYR A 26 9.42 17.72 -4.85
C TYR A 26 8.71 18.79 -4.02
N ARG A 27 7.73 19.48 -4.60
CA ARG A 27 6.84 20.36 -3.82
C ARG A 27 5.59 19.59 -3.45
N ASP A 28 5.25 19.59 -2.17
CA ASP A 28 4.00 19.02 -1.69
C ASP A 28 2.78 19.88 -2.11
N PRO A 29 1.54 19.43 -1.85
CA PRO A 29 0.33 20.20 -2.22
C PRO A 29 0.23 21.60 -1.60
N VAL A 30 0.99 21.87 -0.53
CA VAL A 30 1.05 23.17 0.14
C VAL A 30 2.30 23.98 -0.23
N GLY A 31 3.03 23.55 -1.27
CA GLY A 31 4.17 24.26 -1.87
C GLY A 31 5.49 24.09 -1.14
N VAL A 32 5.56 23.26 -0.09
CA VAL A 32 6.77 23.05 0.70
C VAL A 32 7.68 22.06 -0.01
N LEU A 33 8.97 22.40 -0.05
CA LEU A 33 9.98 21.53 -0.63
C LEU A 33 10.26 20.35 0.30
N THR A 34 10.00 19.15 -0.20
CA THR A 34 9.96 17.90 0.55
C THR A 34 10.80 16.82 -0.14
N ILE A 35 11.49 15.98 0.62
CA ILE A 35 12.29 14.86 0.12
C ILE A 35 12.23 13.65 1.08
N GLY A 36 12.57 12.46 0.59
CA GLY A 36 12.64 11.25 1.41
C GLY A 36 11.27 10.86 1.94
N THR A 37 11.15 10.77 3.27
CA THR A 37 9.93 10.33 3.98
C THR A 37 9.10 11.50 4.53
N GLY A 38 9.19 12.68 3.90
CA GLY A 38 8.52 13.90 4.36
C GLY A 38 9.47 14.96 4.96
N TYR A 39 10.77 14.88 4.68
CA TYR A 39 11.74 15.82 5.21
C TYR A 39 11.69 17.16 4.49
N THR A 40 11.75 18.24 5.27
CA THR A 40 11.69 19.62 4.78
C THR A 40 12.69 20.49 5.50
N ASN A 41 13.03 21.66 4.95
CA ASN A 41 13.85 22.67 5.63
C ASN A 41 13.23 23.21 6.93
N ARG A 42 11.98 22.84 7.27
CA ARG A 42 11.32 23.21 8.54
C ARG A 42 11.80 22.34 9.71
N SER A 43 12.18 21.08 9.45
CA SER A 43 12.78 20.22 10.48
C SER A 43 14.18 20.75 10.79
N LYS A 44 14.43 21.07 12.07
CA LYS A 44 15.73 21.59 12.51
C LYS A 44 16.80 20.52 12.38
N VAL A 45 16.43 19.28 12.73
CA VAL A 45 17.34 18.12 12.71
C VAL A 45 17.71 17.77 11.28
N PHE A 46 16.72 17.65 10.38
CA PHE A 46 16.98 17.38 8.98
C PHE A 46 17.78 18.51 8.33
N ARG A 47 17.39 19.77 8.54
CA ARG A 47 18.12 20.92 7.97
C ARG A 47 19.58 20.95 8.44
N GLY A 48 19.83 20.68 9.72
CA GLY A 48 21.19 20.58 10.26
C GLY A 48 22.00 19.46 9.59
N TYR A 49 21.43 18.26 9.47
CA TYR A 49 22.03 17.14 8.76
C TYR A 49 22.31 17.46 7.29
N TRP A 50 21.35 18.09 6.61
CA TRP A 50 21.44 18.41 5.19
C TRP A 50 22.53 19.46 4.91
N ILE A 51 22.59 20.53 5.72
CA ILE A 51 23.65 21.54 5.62
C ILE A 51 25.01 20.91 5.93
N ALA A 52 25.11 20.06 6.94
CA ALA A 52 26.37 19.40 7.30
C ALA A 52 26.89 18.46 6.19
N THR A 53 26.00 17.82 5.44
CA THR A 53 26.37 16.86 4.39
C THR A 53 26.47 17.45 2.98
N ARG A 54 25.75 18.55 2.71
CA ARG A 54 25.66 19.16 1.37
C ARG A 54 26.16 20.61 1.32
N GLY A 55 26.52 21.21 2.45
CA GLY A 55 26.99 22.60 2.55
C GLY A 55 25.92 23.68 2.34
N ARG A 56 24.66 23.30 2.12
CA ARG A 56 23.54 24.21 1.85
C ARG A 56 22.21 23.60 2.24
N GLN A 57 21.15 24.42 2.28
CA GLN A 57 19.79 23.95 2.47
C GLN A 57 19.27 23.13 1.27
N LEU A 58 18.18 22.37 1.50
CA LEU A 58 17.50 21.58 0.46
C LEU A 58 17.01 22.50 -0.66
N LYS A 59 17.27 22.11 -1.92
CA LYS A 59 16.86 22.83 -3.14
C LYS A 59 16.16 21.87 -4.13
N PRO A 60 15.35 22.39 -5.07
CA PRO A 60 14.78 21.57 -6.13
C PRO A 60 15.84 20.80 -6.91
N GLY A 61 15.55 19.55 -7.27
CA GLY A 61 16.47 18.67 -8.00
C GLY A 61 17.40 17.84 -7.11
N ASP A 62 17.51 18.16 -5.82
CA ASP A 62 18.28 17.36 -4.87
C ASP A 62 17.74 15.91 -4.76
N THR A 63 18.65 14.98 -4.47
CA THR A 63 18.31 13.56 -4.26
C THR A 63 18.83 13.04 -2.92
N ILE A 64 18.11 12.08 -2.34
CA ILE A 64 18.49 11.35 -1.12
C ILE A 64 18.31 9.85 -1.36
N THR A 65 19.22 9.03 -0.82
CA THR A 65 19.06 7.57 -0.85
C THR A 65 18.14 7.07 0.26
N ARG A 66 17.60 5.86 0.11
CA ARG A 66 16.80 5.22 1.17
C ARG A 66 17.64 4.97 2.43
N GLU A 67 18.91 4.67 2.27
CA GLU A 67 19.85 4.46 3.37
C GLU A 67 20.11 5.75 4.14
N GLU A 68 20.41 6.86 3.46
CA GLU A 68 20.54 8.19 4.07
C GLU A 68 19.25 8.57 4.82
N CYS A 69 18.09 8.28 4.22
CA CYS A 69 16.79 8.53 4.84
C CYS A 69 16.61 7.74 6.14
N LEU A 70 16.92 6.44 6.15
CA LEU A 70 16.83 5.58 7.33
C LEU A 70 17.89 5.91 8.39
N LYS A 71 19.04 6.45 7.98
CA LYS A 71 20.10 6.88 8.89
C LYS A 71 19.69 8.09 9.73
N ILE A 72 19.04 9.08 9.12
CA ILE A 72 18.65 10.33 9.81
C ILE A 72 17.29 10.22 10.51
N LEU A 73 16.40 9.31 10.08
CA LEU A 73 15.04 9.21 10.60
C LEU A 73 14.96 9.04 12.13
N PRO A 74 15.71 8.12 12.77
CA PRO A 74 15.64 7.94 14.22
C PRO A 74 15.95 9.24 14.96
N LYS A 75 16.97 9.98 14.51
CA LYS A 75 17.34 11.25 15.13
C LYS A 75 16.23 12.30 15.01
N ILE A 76 15.62 12.42 13.82
CA ILE A 76 14.49 13.33 13.60
C ILE A 76 13.31 12.96 14.50
N VAL A 77 12.94 11.67 14.52
CA VAL A 77 11.83 11.18 15.33
C VAL A 77 12.08 11.42 16.80
N ASP A 78 13.24 11.03 17.32
CA ASP A 78 13.57 11.11 18.73
C ASP A 78 13.59 12.57 19.23
N GLU A 79 14.20 13.48 18.47
CA GLU A 79 14.38 14.88 18.88
C GLU A 79 13.13 15.75 18.64
N GLU A 80 12.36 15.51 17.57
CA GLU A 80 11.21 16.36 17.22
C GLU A 80 9.87 15.82 17.74
N TYR A 81 9.76 14.50 17.98
CA TYR A 81 8.51 13.83 18.36
C TYR A 81 8.65 12.97 19.63
N GLY A 82 9.81 12.33 19.80
CA GLY A 82 10.10 11.36 20.85
C GLY A 82 10.03 11.94 22.26
N ALA A 83 10.45 13.20 22.44
CA ALA A 83 10.35 13.90 23.72
C ALA A 83 8.92 13.89 24.30
N ALA A 84 7.90 14.09 23.45
CA ALA A 84 6.50 14.05 23.87
C ALA A 84 6.06 12.62 24.24
N VAL A 85 6.49 11.62 23.47
CA VAL A 85 6.23 10.20 23.75
C VAL A 85 6.82 9.81 25.10
N VAL A 86 8.10 10.12 25.34
CA VAL A 86 8.78 9.81 26.61
C VAL A 86 8.10 10.51 27.78
N ARG A 87 7.77 11.79 27.64
CA ARG A 87 7.17 12.58 28.72
C ARG A 87 5.79 12.08 29.13
N HIS A 88 4.92 11.82 28.16
CA HIS A 88 3.49 11.58 28.41
C HIS A 88 3.11 10.10 28.44
N ILE A 89 3.79 9.25 27.67
CA ILE A 89 3.46 7.82 27.55
C ILE A 89 4.37 6.97 28.43
N ARG A 90 5.65 7.36 28.57
CA ARG A 90 6.68 6.59 29.31
C ARG A 90 6.68 5.11 28.89
N PRO A 91 7.07 4.81 27.64
CA PRO A 91 6.93 3.48 27.05
C PRO A 91 7.57 2.38 27.89
N LYS A 92 6.80 1.32 28.21
CA LYS A 92 7.28 0.14 28.93
C LYS A 92 8.02 -0.87 28.03
N PHE A 93 7.69 -0.91 26.74
CA PHE A 93 8.29 -1.80 25.75
C PHE A 93 8.69 -1.03 24.49
N GLN A 94 9.69 -1.54 23.75
CA GLN A 94 10.21 -0.85 22.56
C GLN A 94 9.10 -0.58 21.53
N HIS A 95 8.20 -1.54 21.32
CA HIS A 95 7.09 -1.41 20.39
C HIS A 95 6.04 -0.36 20.83
N HIS A 96 5.94 -0.06 22.13
CA HIS A 96 5.12 1.07 22.59
C HIS A 96 5.74 2.40 22.13
N TYR A 97 7.07 2.55 22.24
CA TYR A 97 7.76 3.74 21.75
C TYR A 97 7.60 3.85 20.24
N ASP A 98 7.92 2.80 19.50
CA ASP A 98 7.91 2.81 18.03
C ASP A 98 6.50 3.11 17.48
N GLY A 99 5.46 2.48 18.06
CA GLY A 99 4.07 2.74 17.68
C GLY A 99 3.63 4.16 18.02
N ALA A 100 3.92 4.64 19.24
CA ALA A 100 3.56 6.00 19.64
C ALA A 100 4.31 7.07 18.83
N ALA A 101 5.58 6.84 18.53
CA ALA A 101 6.39 7.72 17.70
C ALA A 101 5.86 7.78 16.26
N SER A 102 5.41 6.66 15.68
CA SER A 102 4.75 6.65 14.36
C SER A 102 3.45 7.48 14.34
N VAL A 103 2.64 7.40 15.40
CA VAL A 103 1.42 8.21 15.53
C VAL A 103 1.77 9.69 15.64
N CYS A 104 2.73 10.04 16.51
CA CYS A 104 3.18 11.42 16.71
C CYS A 104 3.85 12.02 15.47
N PHE A 105 4.58 11.23 14.69
CA PHE A 105 5.17 11.67 13.44
C PHE A 105 4.08 12.10 12.43
N ASN A 106 2.94 11.40 12.41
CA ASN A 106 1.84 11.72 11.51
C ASN A 106 0.92 12.85 12.00
N LEU A 107 0.62 12.87 13.31
CA LEU A 107 -0.39 13.76 13.90
C LEU A 107 0.22 14.91 14.70
N GLY A 108 1.55 14.98 14.75
CA GLY A 108 2.32 15.92 15.58
C GLY A 108 2.52 15.43 17.03
N PRO A 109 3.47 16.04 17.76
CA PRO A 109 3.83 15.63 19.12
C PRO A 109 2.68 15.79 20.13
N GLY A 110 1.71 16.67 19.86
CA GLY A 110 0.51 16.84 20.69
C GLY A 110 -0.34 15.58 20.81
N ALA A 111 -0.26 14.65 19.85
CA ALA A 111 -0.98 13.39 19.88
C ALA A 111 -0.61 12.52 21.10
N ALA A 112 0.59 12.69 21.66
CA ALA A 112 1.03 12.00 22.88
C ALA A 112 0.22 12.38 24.14
N THR A 113 -0.66 13.38 24.06
CA THR A 113 -1.53 13.80 25.18
C THR A 113 -2.98 13.31 25.04
N TRP A 114 -3.31 12.64 23.93
CA TRP A 114 -4.68 12.24 23.61
C TRP A 114 -5.11 10.99 24.40
N LYS A 115 -6.41 10.63 24.29
CA LYS A 115 -6.99 9.53 25.07
C LYS A 115 -6.26 8.20 24.88
N TRP A 116 -5.85 7.86 23.66
CA TRP A 116 -5.11 6.63 23.37
C TRP A 116 -3.74 6.61 24.07
N ALA A 117 -3.04 7.75 24.06
CA ALA A 117 -1.72 7.89 24.67
C ALA A 117 -1.80 7.80 26.20
N LYS A 118 -2.84 8.40 26.79
CA LYS A 118 -3.15 8.27 28.23
C LYS A 118 -3.46 6.81 28.62
N ALA A 119 -4.23 6.09 27.82
CA ALA A 119 -4.50 4.67 28.05
C ALA A 119 -3.21 3.84 27.99
N LEU A 120 -2.34 4.11 27.01
CA LEU A 120 -1.04 3.44 26.91
C LEU A 120 -0.13 3.74 28.11
N ALA A 121 -0.11 4.99 28.57
CA ALA A 121 0.64 5.43 29.75
C ALA A 121 0.17 4.71 31.03
N ALA A 122 -1.13 4.47 31.15
CA ALA A 122 -1.72 3.69 32.24
C ALA A 122 -1.42 2.17 32.15
N GLY A 123 -0.78 1.72 31.07
CA GLY A 123 -0.50 0.30 30.82
C GLY A 123 -1.62 -0.45 30.09
N ASP A 124 -2.69 0.24 29.68
CA ASP A 124 -3.78 -0.34 28.91
C ASP A 124 -3.49 -0.28 27.40
N ALA A 125 -2.64 -1.20 26.94
CA ALA A 125 -2.29 -1.31 25.53
C ALA A 125 -3.48 -1.71 24.65
N ALA A 126 -4.43 -2.50 25.18
CA ALA A 126 -5.61 -2.95 24.45
C ALA A 126 -6.63 -1.81 24.23
N GLY A 127 -6.93 -1.03 25.26
CA GLY A 127 -7.77 0.16 25.16
C GLY A 127 -7.12 1.27 24.34
N SER A 128 -5.80 1.47 24.48
CA SER A 128 -5.04 2.35 23.60
C SER A 128 -5.22 1.98 22.12
N ALA A 129 -5.07 0.70 21.78
CA ALA A 129 -5.25 0.21 20.41
C ALA A 129 -6.69 0.37 19.91
N ALA A 130 -7.70 0.14 20.75
CA ALA A 130 -9.10 0.38 20.39
C ALA A 130 -9.38 1.85 20.06
N LEU A 131 -8.76 2.78 20.81
CA LEU A 131 -8.86 4.21 20.57
C LEU A 131 -8.08 4.64 19.31
N LEU A 132 -6.87 4.09 19.10
CA LEU A 132 -6.04 4.39 17.92
C LEU A 132 -6.76 4.08 16.62
N ARG A 133 -7.47 2.94 16.52
CA ARG A 133 -8.23 2.53 15.32
C ARG A 133 -9.26 3.57 14.83
N LYS A 134 -9.66 4.50 15.68
CA LYS A 134 -10.62 5.58 15.39
C LYS A 134 -9.97 6.97 15.29
N THR A 135 -8.78 7.13 15.86
CA THR A 135 -8.10 8.42 16.02
C THR A 135 -7.43 8.86 14.73
N GLY A 136 -7.56 10.13 14.32
CA GLY A 136 -6.79 10.67 13.19
C GLY A 136 -7.00 9.92 11.87
N THR A 137 -8.23 9.43 11.64
CA THR A 137 -8.60 8.67 10.42
C THR A 137 -9.26 9.53 9.36
N THR A 138 -9.35 10.84 9.59
CA THR A 138 -10.02 11.81 8.72
C THR A 138 -9.09 12.94 8.32
N ALA A 139 -9.24 13.46 7.10
CA ALA A 139 -8.64 14.74 6.68
C ALA A 139 -9.66 15.51 5.83
N GLY A 140 -9.71 16.84 5.99
CA GLY A 140 -10.70 17.68 5.29
C GLY A 140 -12.15 17.25 5.52
N GLY A 141 -12.47 16.77 6.74
CA GLY A 141 -13.80 16.28 7.10
C GLY A 141 -14.18 14.91 6.55
N ARG A 142 -13.33 14.26 5.75
CA ARG A 142 -13.60 12.94 5.14
C ARG A 142 -12.73 11.85 5.75
N ARG A 143 -13.32 10.67 5.95
CA ARG A 143 -12.59 9.47 6.38
C ARG A 143 -11.72 8.95 5.25
N LEU A 144 -10.44 8.73 5.52
CA LEU A 144 -9.47 8.30 4.52
C LEU A 144 -9.05 6.83 4.75
N PRO A 145 -9.27 5.92 3.78
CA PRO A 145 -8.90 4.51 3.92
C PRO A 145 -7.42 4.29 4.27
N GLY A 146 -6.52 5.10 3.71
CA GLY A 146 -5.09 5.05 4.02
C GLY A 146 -4.78 5.34 5.49
N LEU A 147 -5.42 6.36 6.08
CA LEU A 147 -5.23 6.69 7.50
C LEU A 147 -5.85 5.61 8.41
N VAL A 148 -7.00 5.05 8.03
CA VAL A 148 -7.60 3.91 8.76
C VAL A 148 -6.63 2.73 8.80
N LYS A 149 -6.08 2.33 7.65
CA LYS A 149 -5.12 1.22 7.55
C LYS A 149 -3.86 1.47 8.38
N ARG A 150 -3.32 2.69 8.34
CA ARG A 150 -2.17 3.09 9.17
C ARG A 150 -2.47 2.96 10.66
N ARG A 151 -3.58 3.53 11.12
CA ARG A 151 -3.97 3.49 12.54
C ARG A 151 -4.24 2.07 13.02
N GLN A 152 -4.75 1.18 12.16
CA GLN A 152 -4.89 -0.24 12.46
C GLN A 152 -3.53 -0.92 12.65
N ALA A 153 -2.55 -0.63 11.78
CA ALA A 153 -1.19 -1.17 11.91
C ALA A 153 -0.50 -0.69 13.20
N GLU A 154 -0.58 0.60 13.50
CA GLU A 154 -0.01 1.16 14.74
C GLU A 154 -0.71 0.64 16.00
N ALA A 155 -2.03 0.38 15.93
CA ALA A 155 -2.75 -0.27 17.01
C ALA A 155 -2.25 -1.70 17.25
N LEU A 156 -1.93 -2.47 16.19
CA LEU A 156 -1.32 -3.80 16.32
C LEU A 156 0.11 -3.72 16.87
N LEU A 157 0.89 -2.72 16.44
CA LEU A 157 2.23 -2.49 16.94
C LEU A 157 2.21 -2.17 18.44
N VAL A 158 1.35 -1.25 18.87
CA VAL A 158 1.21 -0.89 20.29
C VAL A 158 0.67 -2.06 21.12
N GLN A 159 -0.34 -2.78 20.64
CA GLN A 159 -0.99 -3.83 21.41
C GLN A 159 -0.16 -5.12 21.50
N ARG A 160 0.52 -5.48 20.41
CA ARG A 160 1.09 -6.83 20.23
C ARG A 160 2.54 -6.82 19.75
N GLY A 161 3.14 -5.67 19.48
CA GLY A 161 4.49 -5.59 18.93
C GLY A 161 4.62 -6.04 17.48
N ILE A 162 3.53 -6.04 16.72
CA ILE A 162 3.51 -6.49 15.31
C ILE A 162 3.77 -5.28 14.41
N TYR A 163 4.95 -5.22 13.78
CA TYR A 163 5.32 -4.16 12.83
C TYR A 163 4.78 -4.46 11.43
N ALA A 164 4.37 -3.42 10.70
CA ALA A 164 3.87 -3.52 9.33
C ALA A 164 4.95 -4.02 8.35
N THR A 165 6.21 -3.71 8.61
CA THR A 165 7.39 -4.05 7.78
C THR A 165 8.06 -5.36 8.14
N SER A 166 7.58 -6.08 9.16
CA SER A 166 8.25 -7.28 9.68
C SER A 166 8.44 -8.41 8.65
N GLY A 167 7.76 -8.40 7.50
CA GLY A 167 7.67 -9.56 6.61
C GLY A 167 7.15 -10.82 7.32
N ALA A 168 6.59 -10.65 8.52
CA ALA A 168 6.37 -11.69 9.50
C ALA A 168 5.19 -11.29 10.39
N ILE A 169 4.01 -11.74 10.01
CA ILE A 169 3.36 -12.66 10.95
C ILE A 169 4.29 -13.89 10.98
N ARG A 170 5.28 -13.90 11.88
CA ARG A 170 5.79 -15.17 12.37
C ARG A 170 4.70 -15.63 13.31
N VAL A 171 3.73 -16.37 12.77
CA VAL A 171 3.13 -17.44 13.55
C VAL A 171 4.33 -18.32 13.87
N ILE A 172 4.91 -18.18 15.06
CA ILE A 172 5.49 -19.37 15.69
C ILE A 172 4.36 -20.39 15.58
N PRO A 173 4.56 -21.57 14.98
CA PRO A 173 3.64 -22.66 15.20
C PRO A 173 3.60 -22.86 16.71
N ARG A 174 2.67 -22.17 17.37
CA ARG A 174 2.17 -22.64 18.63
C ARG A 174 1.38 -23.82 18.14
N ASP A 175 1.90 -25.02 18.37
CA ASP A 175 1.27 -26.28 17.98
C ASP A 175 -0.14 -26.47 18.56
N THR A 176 -0.67 -25.45 19.24
CA THR A 176 -2.04 -25.34 19.69
C THR A 176 -2.48 -23.89 19.57
N VAL A 177 -3.30 -23.56 18.58
CA VAL A 177 -4.62 -22.88 18.68
C VAL A 177 -5.08 -22.51 17.25
N ALA A 178 -5.98 -23.34 16.73
CA ALA A 178 -6.94 -23.13 15.63
C ALA A 178 -6.63 -22.04 14.57
N SER A 179 -6.27 -22.48 13.36
CA SER A 179 -6.36 -21.71 12.12
C SER A 179 -7.83 -21.38 11.85
N THR A 180 -8.25 -20.14 12.12
CA THR A 180 -9.57 -19.65 11.71
C THR A 180 -9.47 -19.17 10.27
N ALA A 181 -10.37 -19.65 9.42
CA ALA A 181 -10.50 -19.20 8.04
C ALA A 181 -10.67 -17.67 7.98
N SER A 182 -10.01 -17.03 7.03
CA SER A 182 -10.10 -15.58 6.81
C SER A 182 -10.92 -15.29 5.57
N ASP A 183 -11.98 -14.50 5.71
CA ASP A 183 -12.82 -14.02 4.59
C ASP A 183 -11.98 -13.27 3.54
N GLU A 184 -10.95 -12.54 3.98
CA GLU A 184 -10.03 -11.85 3.08
C GLU A 184 -9.21 -12.84 2.25
N LEU A 185 -8.72 -13.92 2.87
CA LEU A 185 -7.94 -14.93 2.16
C LEU A 185 -8.82 -15.75 1.23
N LEU A 186 -10.05 -16.04 1.64
CA LEU A 186 -11.06 -16.70 0.82
C LEU A 186 -11.35 -15.90 -0.45
N HIS A 187 -11.50 -14.58 -0.31
CA HIS A 187 -11.67 -13.65 -1.44
C HIS A 187 -10.50 -13.73 -2.44
N TYR A 188 -9.25 -13.69 -1.96
CA TYR A 188 -8.10 -13.75 -2.85
C TYR A 188 -7.81 -15.16 -3.41
N GLN A 189 -8.17 -16.24 -2.69
CA GLN A 189 -8.17 -17.60 -3.25
C GLN A 189 -9.15 -17.69 -4.42
N ALA A 190 -10.34 -17.09 -4.31
CA ALA A 190 -11.31 -17.06 -5.39
C ALA A 190 -10.79 -16.27 -6.61
N ILE A 191 -10.13 -15.13 -6.38
CA ILE A 191 -9.48 -14.37 -7.47
C ILE A 191 -8.36 -15.19 -8.14
N LEU A 192 -7.48 -15.81 -7.36
CA LEU A 192 -6.40 -16.64 -7.90
C LEU A 192 -6.92 -17.85 -8.69
N ALA A 193 -8.00 -18.49 -8.23
CA ALA A 193 -8.65 -19.59 -8.94
C ALA A 193 -9.22 -19.13 -10.27
N ARG A 194 -9.93 -18.00 -10.27
CA ARG A 194 -10.50 -17.39 -11.48
C ARG A 194 -9.44 -16.97 -12.50
N LEU A 195 -8.28 -16.53 -12.02
CA LEU A 195 -7.13 -16.19 -12.86
C LEU A 195 -6.37 -17.44 -13.36
N GLY A 196 -6.70 -18.64 -12.87
CA GLY A 196 -6.09 -19.91 -13.27
C GLY A 196 -4.80 -20.25 -12.51
N HIS A 197 -4.54 -19.59 -11.38
CA HIS A 197 -3.33 -19.79 -10.58
C HIS A 197 -3.55 -20.68 -9.35
N TYR A 198 -4.79 -20.97 -8.95
CA TYR A 198 -5.12 -21.75 -7.76
C TYR A 198 -6.08 -22.90 -8.09
N ASP A 199 -5.75 -24.10 -7.61
CA ASP A 199 -6.48 -25.36 -7.83
C ASP A 199 -6.94 -26.02 -6.51
N GLY A 200 -6.77 -25.32 -5.39
CA GLY A 200 -7.11 -25.79 -4.04
C GLY A 200 -8.52 -25.46 -3.58
N ALA A 201 -8.86 -25.91 -2.37
CA ALA A 201 -10.14 -25.60 -1.75
C ALA A 201 -10.21 -24.11 -1.38
N LEU A 202 -11.36 -23.46 -1.64
CA LEU A 202 -11.64 -22.10 -1.18
C LEU A 202 -12.04 -22.15 0.30
N ASP A 203 -11.05 -22.33 1.16
CA ASP A 203 -11.21 -22.59 2.59
C ASP A 203 -10.80 -21.40 3.47
N GLY A 204 -10.29 -20.32 2.88
CA GLY A 204 -9.77 -19.16 3.60
C GLY A 204 -8.52 -19.47 4.41
N LEU A 205 -7.80 -20.55 4.10
CA LEU A 205 -6.61 -21.02 4.81
C LEU A 205 -5.31 -20.74 4.04
N ALA A 206 -4.29 -20.28 4.78
CA ALA A 206 -2.96 -19.97 4.25
C ALA A 206 -2.09 -21.22 4.14
N GLY A 207 -2.52 -22.17 3.30
CA GLY A 207 -1.82 -23.44 3.08
C GLY A 207 -0.74 -23.39 1.97
N PRO A 208 0.06 -24.46 1.81
CA PRO A 208 1.11 -24.55 0.78
C PRO A 208 0.61 -24.30 -0.65
N ARG A 209 -0.62 -24.72 -0.95
CA ARG A 209 -1.27 -24.50 -2.26
C ARG A 209 -1.56 -23.01 -2.50
N THR A 210 -2.01 -22.29 -1.48
CA THR A 210 -2.30 -20.84 -1.55
C THR A 210 -1.00 -20.07 -1.79
N THR A 211 0.08 -20.42 -1.08
CA THR A 211 1.42 -19.84 -1.28
C THR A 211 1.97 -20.12 -2.68
N LYS A 212 1.81 -21.34 -3.20
CA LYS A 212 2.23 -21.69 -4.57
C LYS A 212 1.51 -20.84 -5.61
N ALA A 213 0.20 -20.67 -5.48
CA ALA A 213 -0.60 -19.84 -6.39
C ALA A 213 -0.19 -18.37 -6.37
N VAL A 214 0.07 -17.81 -5.18
CA VAL A 214 0.56 -16.44 -5.05
C VAL A 214 1.92 -16.27 -5.72
N ARG A 215 2.86 -17.20 -5.53
CA ARG A 215 4.17 -17.17 -6.21
C ARG A 215 4.04 -17.24 -7.73
N ALA A 216 3.17 -18.12 -8.22
CA ALA A 216 2.91 -18.25 -9.65
C ALA A 216 2.40 -16.92 -10.23
N PHE A 217 1.41 -16.30 -9.58
CA PHE A 217 0.92 -14.98 -9.97
C PHE A 217 2.04 -13.92 -9.93
N GLN A 218 2.79 -13.82 -8.84
CA GLN A 218 3.88 -12.85 -8.69
C GLN A 218 4.98 -13.02 -9.74
N SER A 219 5.32 -14.25 -10.12
CA SER A 219 6.36 -14.53 -11.12
C SER A 219 6.05 -13.93 -12.49
N GLY A 220 4.76 -13.70 -12.79
CA GLY A 220 4.31 -13.03 -14.01
C GLY A 220 4.31 -11.50 -13.94
N HIS A 221 4.63 -10.88 -12.80
CA HIS A 221 4.50 -9.43 -12.58
C HIS A 221 5.85 -8.82 -12.14
N PRO A 222 6.58 -8.13 -13.03
CA PRO A 222 7.93 -7.60 -12.76
C PRO A 222 8.03 -6.63 -11.58
N HIS A 223 6.91 -5.97 -11.23
CA HIS A 223 6.80 -5.02 -10.14
C HIS A 223 6.47 -5.68 -8.78
N LEU A 224 6.27 -7.01 -8.75
CA LEU A 224 6.02 -7.77 -7.55
C LEU A 224 7.25 -8.62 -7.20
N LYS A 225 7.53 -8.71 -5.90
CA LYS A 225 8.53 -9.65 -5.39
C LYS A 225 7.91 -11.05 -5.35
N VAL A 226 8.61 -12.07 -5.86
CA VAL A 226 8.16 -13.47 -5.85
C VAL A 226 8.44 -14.11 -4.49
N ASP A 227 7.74 -13.65 -3.46
CA ASP A 227 7.90 -14.10 -2.07
C ASP A 227 6.77 -15.01 -1.58
N GLY A 228 5.72 -15.21 -2.38
CA GLY A 228 4.54 -15.99 -2.03
C GLY A 228 3.63 -15.32 -1.02
N LEU A 229 3.83 -14.02 -0.78
CA LEU A 229 3.07 -13.25 0.18
C LEU A 229 1.99 -12.42 -0.50
N LEU A 230 0.77 -12.55 0.00
CA LEU A 230 -0.37 -11.76 -0.41
C LEU A 230 -0.33 -10.37 0.25
N GLY A 231 0.73 -9.61 -0.04
CA GLY A 231 0.90 -8.25 0.44
C GLY A 231 0.02 -7.25 -0.33
N PRO A 232 -0.04 -5.98 0.11
CA PRO A 232 -0.88 -4.95 -0.53
C PRO A 232 -0.61 -4.77 -2.02
N ALA A 233 0.65 -4.92 -2.45
CA ALA A 233 1.02 -4.85 -3.86
C ALA A 233 0.47 -6.04 -4.66
N THR A 234 0.61 -7.26 -4.12
CA THR A 234 0.07 -8.50 -4.71
C THR A 234 -1.46 -8.46 -4.76
N ALA A 235 -2.11 -8.08 -3.67
CA ALA A 235 -3.55 -7.90 -3.57
C ALA A 235 -4.08 -6.88 -4.60
N ALA A 236 -3.47 -5.70 -4.66
CA ALA A 236 -3.88 -4.69 -5.64
C ALA A 236 -3.64 -5.14 -7.09
N ALA A 237 -2.60 -5.93 -7.35
CA ALA A 237 -2.37 -6.52 -8.67
C ALA A 237 -3.40 -7.60 -9.02
N LEU A 238 -3.79 -8.44 -8.06
CA LEU A 238 -4.84 -9.45 -8.22
C LEU A 238 -6.20 -8.80 -8.52
N GLU A 239 -6.57 -7.75 -7.79
CA GLU A 239 -7.81 -6.98 -8.03
C GLU A 239 -7.82 -6.35 -9.43
N ARG A 240 -6.71 -5.74 -9.85
CA ARG A 240 -6.59 -5.18 -11.20
C ARG A 240 -6.69 -6.27 -12.27
N ALA A 241 -6.07 -7.42 -12.04
CA ALA A 241 -6.11 -8.55 -12.98
C ALA A 241 -7.52 -9.17 -13.08
N ALA A 242 -8.24 -9.27 -11.95
CA ALA A 242 -9.63 -9.72 -11.91
C ALA A 242 -10.56 -8.75 -12.66
N ALA A 243 -10.46 -7.46 -12.36
CA ALA A 243 -11.24 -6.42 -13.04
C ALA A 243 -10.97 -6.37 -14.55
N ALA A 244 -9.71 -6.53 -14.98
CA ALA A 244 -9.36 -6.59 -16.40
C ALA A 244 -9.98 -7.81 -17.12
N ARG A 245 -10.13 -8.95 -16.41
CA ARG A 245 -10.76 -10.16 -16.95
C ARG A 245 -12.29 -10.02 -17.04
N GLU A 246 -12.91 -9.31 -16.11
CA GLU A 246 -14.33 -8.93 -16.15
C GLU A 246 -14.65 -7.93 -17.27
N SER A 247 -13.86 -6.87 -17.38
CA SER A 247 -14.04 -5.87 -18.45
C SER A 247 -13.79 -6.47 -19.83
N GLY A 248 -12.82 -7.38 -19.96
CA GLY A 248 -12.55 -8.10 -21.21
C GLY A 248 -13.68 -9.06 -21.61
N THR A 249 -14.34 -9.70 -20.64
CA THR A 249 -15.49 -10.58 -20.90
C THR A 249 -16.76 -9.77 -21.20
N ALA A 250 -16.99 -8.65 -20.51
CA ALA A 250 -18.11 -7.75 -20.79
C ALA A 250 -18.00 -7.07 -22.16
N THR A 251 -16.81 -6.64 -22.57
CA THR A 251 -16.57 -6.02 -23.89
C THR A 251 -16.71 -7.04 -25.03
N GLY A 252 -16.29 -8.29 -24.80
CA GLY A 252 -16.47 -9.37 -25.77
C GLY A 252 -17.94 -9.75 -26.01
N VAL A 253 -18.76 -9.80 -24.95
CA VAL A 253 -20.19 -10.17 -25.05
C VAL A 253 -21.05 -8.99 -25.52
N ALA A 254 -20.78 -7.76 -25.06
CA ALA A 254 -21.51 -6.57 -25.51
C ALA A 254 -21.22 -6.23 -26.99
N GLY A 255 -19.99 -6.50 -27.47
CA GLY A 255 -19.64 -6.36 -28.89
C GLY A 255 -20.34 -7.39 -29.80
N LEU A 256 -20.64 -8.58 -29.28
CA LEU A 256 -21.34 -9.65 -30.02
C LEU A 256 -22.87 -9.52 -30.00
N VAL A 257 -23.46 -8.88 -28.97
CA VAL A 257 -24.94 -8.89 -28.74
C VAL A 257 -25.59 -7.51 -28.93
N SER A 258 -24.83 -6.45 -29.22
CA SER A 258 -25.45 -5.16 -29.54
C SER A 258 -26.28 -5.26 -30.82
N GLY A 259 -27.60 -5.09 -30.74
CA GLY A 259 -28.52 -5.18 -31.88
C GLY A 259 -28.16 -4.27 -33.07
N ALA A 260 -27.35 -3.22 -32.82
CA ALA A 260 -26.77 -2.38 -33.87
C ALA A 260 -25.70 -3.09 -34.72
N GLY A 261 -24.89 -3.97 -34.14
CA GLY A 261 -23.87 -4.75 -34.87
C GLY A 261 -24.51 -5.78 -35.80
N LEU A 262 -25.63 -6.38 -35.38
CA LEU A 262 -26.42 -7.30 -36.20
C LEU A 262 -27.18 -6.56 -37.32
N ALA A 263 -27.76 -5.39 -37.04
CA ALA A 263 -28.50 -4.59 -38.03
C ALA A 263 -27.60 -3.97 -39.11
N ALA A 264 -26.37 -3.56 -38.75
CA ALA A 264 -25.40 -3.04 -39.71
C ALA A 264 -24.84 -4.14 -40.63
N ALA A 265 -24.63 -5.36 -40.12
CA ALA A 265 -24.18 -6.50 -40.91
C ALA A 265 -25.23 -6.99 -41.94
N LEU A 266 -26.51 -6.68 -41.73
CA LEU A 266 -27.62 -7.06 -42.60
C LEU A 266 -28.02 -5.97 -43.63
N GLY A 267 -27.31 -4.83 -43.68
CA GLY A 267 -27.45 -3.84 -44.77
C GLY A 267 -28.71 -2.98 -44.76
N GLY A 268 -29.45 -2.89 -43.63
CA GLY A 268 -30.76 -2.21 -43.57
C GLY A 268 -30.87 -1.06 -42.56
N ALA A 269 -29.77 -0.57 -41.99
CA ALA A 269 -29.82 0.43 -40.91
C ALA A 269 -30.01 1.86 -41.45
N PRO A 270 -30.95 2.66 -40.89
CA PRO A 270 -31.08 4.09 -41.19
C PRO A 270 -29.79 4.87 -40.92
N GLU A 271 -29.51 5.91 -41.69
CA GLU A 271 -28.24 6.65 -41.64
C GLU A 271 -27.87 7.13 -40.23
N TRP A 272 -28.85 7.62 -39.46
CA TRP A 272 -28.63 8.06 -38.07
C TRP A 272 -28.12 6.94 -37.13
N VAL A 273 -28.42 5.66 -37.42
CA VAL A 273 -27.92 4.50 -36.68
C VAL A 273 -26.42 4.28 -36.97
N LEU A 274 -25.97 4.55 -38.21
CA LEU A 274 -24.55 4.49 -38.57
C LEU A 274 -23.74 5.60 -37.87
N TRP A 275 -24.32 6.77 -37.66
CA TRP A 275 -23.70 7.86 -36.89
C TRP A 275 -23.56 7.52 -35.40
N ILE A 276 -24.57 6.88 -34.80
CA ILE A 276 -24.48 6.38 -33.42
C ILE A 276 -23.46 5.25 -33.33
N ALA A 277 -23.44 4.32 -34.28
CA ALA A 277 -22.45 3.24 -34.33
C ALA A 277 -21.02 3.79 -34.49
N GLY A 278 -20.82 4.79 -35.35
CA GLY A 278 -19.53 5.47 -35.55
C GLY A 278 -19.07 6.27 -34.34
N GLY A 279 -19.97 7.00 -33.68
CA GLY A 279 -19.68 7.72 -32.43
C GLY A 279 -19.34 6.77 -31.28
N SER A 280 -20.04 5.64 -31.19
CA SER A 280 -19.75 4.56 -30.23
C SER A 280 -18.40 3.92 -30.50
N LEU A 281 -18.05 3.70 -31.78
CA LEU A 281 -16.74 3.19 -32.18
C LEU A 281 -15.61 4.17 -31.84
N ALA A 282 -15.83 5.47 -32.03
CA ALA A 282 -14.87 6.52 -31.70
C ALA A 282 -14.64 6.61 -30.18
N LEU A 283 -15.70 6.54 -29.37
CA LEU A 283 -15.59 6.49 -27.91
C LEU A 283 -14.93 5.19 -27.43
N ALA A 284 -15.23 4.05 -28.06
CA ALA A 284 -14.56 2.78 -27.78
C ALA A 284 -13.09 2.81 -28.21
N ALA A 285 -12.74 3.49 -29.31
CA ALA A 285 -11.37 3.67 -29.76
C ALA A 285 -10.59 4.62 -28.84
N ILE A 286 -11.19 5.71 -28.38
CA ILE A 286 -10.61 6.62 -27.38
C ILE A 286 -10.44 5.91 -26.05
N GLY A 287 -11.46 5.20 -25.57
CA GLY A 287 -11.40 4.38 -24.37
C GLY A 287 -10.34 3.27 -24.50
N GLY A 288 -10.25 2.64 -25.67
CA GLY A 288 -9.24 1.64 -26.01
C GLY A 288 -7.83 2.23 -26.08
N MET A 289 -7.65 3.45 -26.59
CA MET A 289 -6.37 4.17 -26.59
C MET A 289 -5.97 4.60 -25.17
N VAL A 290 -6.90 5.11 -24.37
CA VAL A 290 -6.67 5.47 -22.96
C VAL A 290 -6.34 4.22 -22.15
N PHE A 291 -7.05 3.11 -22.38
CA PHE A 291 -6.76 1.81 -21.80
C PHE A 291 -5.39 1.30 -22.25
N ALA A 292 -5.10 1.31 -23.55
CA ALA A 292 -3.82 0.88 -24.09
C ALA A 292 -2.66 1.73 -23.58
N TRP A 293 -2.88 3.02 -23.33
CA TRP A 293 -1.90 3.92 -22.73
C TRP A 293 -1.72 3.65 -21.22
N ARG A 294 -2.83 3.45 -20.49
CA ARG A 294 -2.88 3.18 -19.04
C ARG A 294 -2.28 1.82 -18.68
N TYR A 295 -2.46 0.83 -19.54
CA TYR A 295 -2.03 -0.57 -19.39
C TYR A 295 -0.96 -0.96 -20.41
N ARG A 296 -0.22 0.03 -20.96
CA ARG A 296 0.75 -0.16 -22.04
C ARG A 296 1.82 -1.21 -21.71
N ASP A 297 2.21 -1.28 -20.44
CA ASP A 297 3.28 -2.16 -19.98
C ASP A 297 2.76 -3.61 -19.90
N GLU A 298 1.56 -3.85 -19.33
CA GLU A 298 0.89 -5.15 -19.35
C GLU A 298 0.60 -5.69 -20.76
N ILE A 299 0.17 -4.83 -21.69
CA ILE A 299 -0.12 -5.22 -23.08
C ILE A 299 1.16 -5.61 -23.81
N ARG A 300 2.24 -4.82 -23.65
CA ARG A 300 3.56 -5.16 -24.20
C ARG A 300 4.04 -6.53 -23.68
N HIS A 301 3.87 -6.83 -22.40
CA HIS A 301 4.29 -8.11 -21.84
C HIS A 301 3.49 -9.31 -22.37
N ARG A 302 2.17 -9.19 -22.55
CA ARG A 302 1.34 -10.25 -23.17
C ARG A 302 1.71 -10.49 -24.63
N MET A 303 1.98 -9.43 -25.39
CA MET A 303 2.43 -9.56 -26.78
C MET A 303 3.80 -10.22 -26.89
N THR A 304 4.77 -9.83 -26.05
CA THR A 304 6.10 -10.46 -26.01
C THR A 304 6.04 -11.93 -25.56
N GLY A 305 5.11 -12.28 -24.66
CA GLY A 305 4.85 -13.66 -24.23
C GLY A 305 4.22 -14.52 -25.34
N LEU A 306 3.23 -13.98 -26.06
CA LEU A 306 2.58 -14.65 -27.21
C LEU A 306 3.54 -14.85 -28.39
N LEU A 307 4.42 -13.87 -28.65
CA LEU A 307 5.46 -13.98 -29.69
C LEU A 307 6.51 -15.05 -29.34
N LYS A 308 6.89 -15.17 -28.06
CA LYS A 308 7.75 -16.27 -27.60
C LYS A 308 7.09 -17.64 -27.75
N GLN A 309 5.80 -17.77 -27.42
CA GLN A 309 5.07 -19.04 -27.57
C GLN A 309 4.92 -19.48 -29.03
N ARG A 310 4.75 -18.55 -29.98
CA ARG A 310 4.72 -18.85 -31.42
C ARG A 310 6.09 -19.14 -32.05
N ALA A 311 7.18 -18.70 -31.42
CA ALA A 311 8.53 -19.01 -31.87
C ALA A 311 9.05 -20.37 -31.33
N THR A 312 8.34 -20.95 -30.36
CA THR A 312 8.66 -22.25 -29.73
C THR A 312 7.63 -23.34 -30.01
N ALA A 313 6.71 -23.11 -30.96
CA ALA A 313 5.73 -24.06 -31.47
C ALA A 313 5.95 -24.22 -32.97
#